data_AF-A0A7K0C1Y7-F1
#
_entry.id   AF-A0A7K0C1Y7-F1
#
_cell.length_a   1.000
_cell.length_b   1.000
_cell.length_c   1.000
_cell.angle_alpha   90.00
_cell.angle_beta   90.00
_cell.angle_gamma   90.00
#
_symmetry.space_group_name_H-M   'P 1'
#
loop_
_entity.id
_entity.type
_entity.pdbx_description
1 polymer ?
#
loop_
_entity_poly.entity_id
_entity_poly.type
_entity_poly.pdbx_seq_one_letter_code
_entity_poly.pdbx_strand_id
1 'polypeptide(L)'
;MWLHTAARAETGRELTEWEQSFLAPLVGVLGEGEVWALGQAYREQRDAGTVALVPQAVVRRGLDEPFTPEDVAERIRAVGELAADQPNVAWVNRTRLLAGEQLETDAFSEAADAYGYGLTLFNGAQFGTAAQEQTAGSAPTDEAASNTPFRAKLEWAGFRCRQAAGDQWGGRDEIYWTAACQSHNYKFHTRTGETRQVSGNNDYPIPGEHGTGRMAFFDAGFTGNLSALMITCWEADQSNDAWYTALGKALGDAVDSLSLVDFALNFVPGADMLGYMIVAMDLLATFWEALRNHDDMVLTRGFALNRSDLKALYYTEGQRMTLQFNARSSGMGHFALHVKYTGETPPGPPPEGSFQFLATGWTGLLGSSFTRDLDAACLAPGSPTDVYLFQGDQYVRYDCRSEDIGYGTKKLSDGWPGLRGTNFTRDLDAACLIPGSTTHVYLFKGDQYVNYDCRNERAGIGRLSDGWPGLRGTNFTSDLEAACSVPGSSTDVYLFKGDKYVRYDCRNERIRNGVQNIITGWPRLADTEFAYNLQAGCAGPGSGKDVYLFKGERYVRYTI
;
A
#
# COMPACT_ATOMS: atom_id res chain seq x y z
N MET A 1 -8.29 -5.43 33.69
CA MET A 1 -9.65 -5.87 33.33
C MET A 1 -9.78 -7.37 33.54
N TRP A 2 -8.96 -8.19 32.88
CA TRP A 2 -8.89 -9.64 33.10
C TRP A 2 -8.81 -10.06 34.57
N LEU A 3 -7.88 -9.50 35.34
CA LEU A 3 -7.75 -9.80 36.78
C LEU A 3 -9.02 -9.46 37.59
N HIS A 4 -9.73 -8.40 37.22
CA HIS A 4 -11.00 -8.03 37.86
C HIS A 4 -12.11 -9.01 37.49
N THR A 5 -12.22 -9.37 36.22
CA THR A 5 -13.19 -10.37 35.73
C THR A 5 -12.90 -11.75 36.31
N ALA A 6 -11.63 -12.14 36.42
CA ALA A 6 -11.21 -13.37 37.09
C ALA A 6 -11.54 -13.36 38.59
N ALA A 7 -11.35 -12.23 39.29
CA ALA A 7 -11.76 -12.10 40.69
C ALA A 7 -13.28 -12.13 40.89
N ARG A 8 -14.05 -11.63 39.91
CA ARG A 8 -15.52 -11.79 39.86
C ARG A 8 -15.90 -13.26 39.71
N ALA A 9 -15.29 -13.96 38.75
CA ALA A 9 -15.52 -15.37 38.50
C ALA A 9 -15.20 -16.24 39.73
N GLU A 10 -14.02 -16.03 40.32
CA GLU A 10 -13.54 -16.76 41.50
C GLU A 10 -14.45 -16.54 42.73
N THR A 11 -15.07 -15.36 42.86
CA THR A 11 -16.04 -15.09 43.95
C THR A 11 -17.45 -15.63 43.71
N GLY A 12 -17.66 -16.36 42.61
CA GLY A 12 -18.98 -16.90 42.25
C GLY A 12 -19.97 -15.83 41.78
N ARG A 13 -19.49 -14.67 41.33
CA ARG A 13 -20.35 -13.65 40.71
C ARG A 13 -20.68 -14.05 39.28
N GLU A 14 -21.91 -13.78 38.88
CA GLU A 14 -22.35 -14.03 37.51
C GLU A 14 -21.59 -13.10 36.55
N LEU A 15 -20.85 -13.70 35.62
CA LEU A 15 -20.19 -12.98 34.54
C LEU A 15 -21.21 -12.72 33.44
N THR A 16 -21.19 -11.51 32.89
CA THR A 16 -21.95 -11.21 31.66
C THR A 16 -21.47 -12.07 30.48
N GLU A 17 -22.30 -12.28 29.46
CA GLU A 17 -21.89 -13.01 28.24
C GLU A 17 -20.63 -12.42 27.61
N TRP A 18 -20.47 -11.10 27.69
CA TRP A 18 -19.28 -10.40 27.25
C TRP A 18 -18.07 -10.69 28.13
N GLU A 19 -18.20 -10.64 29.45
CA GLU A 19 -17.11 -10.98 30.39
C GLU A 19 -16.65 -12.43 30.23
N GLN A 20 -17.57 -13.37 29.97
CA GLN A 20 -17.24 -14.76 29.69
C GLN A 20 -16.44 -14.89 28.39
N SER A 21 -16.91 -14.22 27.33
CA SER A 21 -16.21 -14.20 26.03
C SER A 21 -14.85 -13.52 26.13
N PHE A 22 -14.75 -12.48 26.95
CA PHE A 22 -13.51 -11.79 27.24
C PHE A 22 -12.56 -12.67 28.05
N LEU A 23 -13.02 -13.46 29.04
CA LEU A 23 -12.17 -14.29 29.90
C LEU A 23 -11.76 -15.63 29.24
N ALA A 24 -12.51 -16.12 28.25
CA ALA A 24 -12.32 -17.43 27.64
C ALA A 24 -10.92 -17.67 27.05
N PRO A 25 -10.26 -16.73 26.35
CA PRO A 25 -8.91 -16.95 25.83
C PRO A 25 -7.87 -17.22 26.92
N LEU A 26 -7.88 -16.44 28.01
CA LEU A 26 -6.95 -16.64 29.12
C LEU A 26 -7.20 -17.95 29.85
N VAL A 27 -8.46 -18.39 29.96
CA VAL A 27 -8.82 -19.72 30.49
C VAL A 27 -8.32 -20.84 29.58
N GLY A 28 -8.45 -20.69 28.27
CA GLY A 28 -7.93 -21.66 27.30
C GLY A 28 -6.40 -21.82 27.35
N VAL A 29 -5.70 -20.74 27.69
CA VAL A 29 -4.24 -20.69 27.78
C VAL A 29 -3.74 -21.22 29.13
N LEU A 30 -4.19 -20.60 30.23
CA LEU A 30 -3.65 -20.85 31.57
C LEU A 30 -4.39 -21.97 32.31
N GLY A 31 -5.58 -22.33 31.85
CA GLY A 31 -6.50 -23.20 32.58
C GLY A 31 -7.30 -22.45 33.63
N GLU A 32 -8.52 -22.92 33.88
CA GLU A 32 -9.48 -22.28 34.77
C GLU A 32 -8.93 -22.05 36.18
N GLY A 33 -8.26 -23.05 36.75
CA GLY A 33 -7.69 -22.96 38.10
C GLY A 33 -6.63 -21.86 38.25
N GLU A 34 -5.76 -21.71 37.26
CA GLU A 34 -4.69 -20.70 37.25
C GLU A 34 -5.29 -19.29 37.13
N VAL A 35 -6.28 -19.11 36.25
CA VAL A 35 -6.98 -17.82 36.10
C VAL A 35 -7.67 -17.44 37.41
N TRP A 36 -8.24 -18.40 38.15
CA TRP A 36 -8.95 -18.11 39.40
C TRP A 36 -7.94 -17.76 40.49
N ALA A 37 -6.80 -18.44 40.54
CA ALA A 37 -5.70 -18.09 41.42
C ALA A 37 -5.18 -16.67 41.17
N LEU A 38 -5.06 -16.25 39.90
CA LEU A 38 -4.73 -14.86 39.53
C LEU A 38 -5.79 -13.86 40.00
N GLY A 39 -7.08 -14.22 39.89
CA GLY A 39 -8.19 -13.43 40.41
C GLY A 39 -8.13 -13.26 41.93
N GLN A 40 -7.88 -14.35 42.65
CA GLN A 40 -7.68 -14.35 44.10
C GLN A 40 -6.49 -13.46 44.50
N ALA A 41 -5.33 -13.64 43.86
CA ALA A 41 -4.12 -12.87 44.16
C ALA A 41 -4.33 -11.36 43.91
N TYR A 42 -4.99 -11.00 42.82
CA TYR A 42 -5.36 -9.61 42.54
C TYR A 42 -6.26 -9.03 43.65
N ARG A 43 -7.30 -9.75 44.07
CA ARG A 43 -8.21 -9.32 45.14
C ARG A 43 -7.46 -9.11 46.46
N GLU A 44 -6.63 -10.07 46.86
CA GLU A 44 -5.85 -9.98 48.10
C GLU A 44 -4.92 -8.77 48.11
N GLN A 45 -4.21 -8.52 47.01
CA GLN A 45 -3.36 -7.33 46.88
C GLN A 45 -4.18 -6.03 46.86
N ARG A 46 -5.33 -6.05 46.20
CA ARG A 46 -6.23 -4.88 46.11
C ARG A 46 -6.73 -4.49 47.49
N ASP A 47 -7.18 -5.46 48.26
CA ASP A 47 -7.72 -5.25 49.61
C ASP A 47 -6.60 -4.85 50.59
N ALA A 48 -5.35 -5.25 50.33
CA ALA A 48 -4.15 -4.79 51.04
C ALA A 48 -3.65 -3.39 50.60
N GLY A 49 -4.22 -2.80 49.55
CA GLY A 49 -3.81 -1.50 49.00
C GLY A 49 -2.48 -1.51 48.26
N THR A 50 -1.98 -2.67 47.83
CA THR A 50 -0.62 -2.85 47.28
C THR A 50 -0.55 -2.98 45.75
N VAL A 51 -1.68 -2.85 45.04
CA VAL A 51 -1.72 -3.02 43.58
C VAL A 51 -1.24 -1.76 42.84
N ALA A 52 0.08 -1.56 42.80
CA ALA A 52 0.70 -0.43 42.11
C ALA A 52 0.66 -0.57 40.57
N LEU A 53 0.60 -1.79 40.05
CA LEU A 53 0.71 -2.12 38.62
C LEU A 53 -0.62 -2.14 37.86
N VAL A 54 -1.76 -2.05 38.55
CA VAL A 54 -3.09 -2.04 37.91
C VAL A 54 -3.66 -0.62 37.92
N PRO A 55 -4.20 -0.11 36.80
CA PRO A 55 -4.78 1.22 36.75
C PRO A 55 -5.82 1.46 37.85
N GLN A 56 -5.76 2.62 38.50
CA GLN A 56 -6.64 2.97 39.62
C GLN A 56 -8.13 2.88 39.29
N ALA A 57 -8.50 3.14 38.03
CA ALA A 57 -9.87 3.01 37.56
C ALA A 57 -10.36 1.55 37.44
N VAL A 58 -9.48 0.56 37.53
CA VAL A 58 -9.82 -0.87 37.68
C VAL A 58 -9.83 -1.25 39.17
N VAL A 59 -8.81 -0.80 39.92
CA VAL A 59 -8.67 -1.05 41.37
C VAL A 59 -9.87 -0.53 42.16
N ARG A 60 -10.39 0.65 41.81
CA ARG A 60 -11.52 1.31 42.49
C ARG A 60 -12.88 0.72 42.12
N ARG A 61 -12.96 -0.15 41.11
CA ARG A 61 -14.23 -0.72 40.66
C ARG A 61 -14.68 -1.81 41.62
N GLY A 62 -15.95 -1.78 42.02
CA GLY A 62 -16.52 -2.80 42.90
C GLY A 62 -16.53 -4.17 42.23
N LEU A 63 -16.36 -5.27 42.98
CA LEU A 63 -16.50 -6.61 42.39
C LEU A 63 -17.92 -6.87 41.90
N ASP A 64 -18.93 -6.16 42.39
CA ASP A 64 -20.31 -6.30 41.89
C ASP A 64 -20.55 -5.54 40.56
N GLU A 65 -19.60 -4.71 40.13
CA GLU A 65 -19.69 -3.93 38.90
C GLU A 65 -18.91 -4.62 37.76
N PRO A 66 -19.59 -5.20 36.76
CA PRO A 66 -18.93 -5.74 35.58
C PRO A 66 -18.33 -4.63 34.72
N PHE A 67 -17.37 -4.98 33.87
CA PHE A 67 -16.97 -4.10 32.77
C PHE A 67 -18.01 -4.15 31.65
N THR A 68 -18.37 -3.00 31.08
CA THR A 68 -19.14 -2.95 29.84
C THR A 68 -18.21 -2.95 28.63
N PRO A 69 -18.71 -3.30 27.42
CA PRO A 69 -17.93 -3.17 26.19
C PRO A 69 -17.40 -1.75 25.95
N GLU A 70 -18.17 -0.72 26.30
CA GLU A 70 -17.79 0.69 26.13
C GLU A 70 -16.64 1.08 27.07
N ASP A 71 -16.68 0.64 28.34
CA ASP A 71 -15.59 0.87 29.29
C ASP A 71 -14.26 0.31 28.76
N VAL A 72 -14.33 -0.84 28.10
CA VAL A 72 -13.18 -1.55 27.56
C VAL A 72 -12.70 -0.87 26.28
N ALA A 73 -13.60 -0.47 25.40
CA ALA A 73 -13.28 0.28 24.19
C ALA A 73 -12.58 1.60 24.51
N GLU A 74 -13.06 2.36 25.51
CA GLU A 74 -12.44 3.61 25.94
C GLU A 74 -11.00 3.39 26.43
N ARG A 75 -10.78 2.34 27.24
CA ARG A 75 -9.45 2.02 27.76
C ARG A 75 -8.50 1.53 26.69
N ILE A 76 -8.98 0.72 25.77
CA ILE A 76 -8.18 0.20 24.65
C ILE A 76 -7.84 1.34 23.69
N ARG A 77 -8.76 2.28 23.45
CA ARG A 77 -8.45 3.51 22.71
C ARG A 77 -7.32 4.30 23.36
N ALA A 78 -7.34 4.46 24.69
CA ALA A 78 -6.25 5.13 25.40
C ALA A 78 -4.89 4.41 25.25
N VAL A 79 -4.88 3.06 25.16
CA VAL A 79 -3.67 2.29 24.83
C VAL A 79 -3.20 2.63 23.41
N GLY A 80 -4.11 2.66 22.43
CA GLY A 80 -3.79 3.04 21.05
C GLY A 80 -3.22 4.45 20.94
N GLU A 81 -3.84 5.43 21.60
CA GLU A 81 -3.37 6.82 21.61
C GLU A 81 -1.95 6.96 22.19
N LEU A 82 -1.63 6.23 23.26
CA LEU A 82 -0.29 6.23 23.86
C LEU A 82 0.76 5.53 22.99
N ALA A 83 0.34 4.64 22.09
CA ALA A 83 1.21 3.81 21.28
C ALA A 83 1.34 4.28 19.83
N ALA A 84 0.48 5.20 19.38
CA ALA A 84 0.43 5.63 17.98
C ALA A 84 1.77 6.18 17.45
N ASP A 85 2.54 6.83 18.33
CA ASP A 85 3.84 7.41 18.03
C ASP A 85 5.03 6.55 18.51
N GLN A 86 4.78 5.32 18.98
CA GLN A 86 5.86 4.42 19.39
C GLN A 86 6.66 3.94 18.18
N PRO A 87 7.99 3.81 18.31
CA PRO A 87 8.85 3.51 17.17
C PRO A 87 8.69 2.06 16.67
N ASN A 88 8.09 1.15 17.44
CA ASN A 88 7.74 -0.20 16.98
C ASN A 88 6.36 -0.28 16.31
N VAL A 89 5.69 0.85 16.04
CA VAL A 89 4.44 0.95 15.27
C VAL A 89 4.70 1.68 13.95
N ALA A 90 4.43 1.03 12.82
CA ALA A 90 4.58 1.59 11.49
C ALA A 90 3.20 1.93 10.90
N TRP A 91 3.04 3.17 10.45
CA TRP A 91 1.89 3.61 9.68
C TRP A 91 2.23 3.74 8.20
N VAL A 92 1.72 2.81 7.41
CA VAL A 92 1.98 2.73 5.96
C VAL A 92 0.92 3.53 5.22
N ASN A 93 1.35 4.60 4.55
CA ASN A 93 0.47 5.34 3.66
C ASN A 93 0.29 4.55 2.35
N ARG A 94 -0.96 4.16 2.05
CA ARG A 94 -1.29 3.36 0.86
C ARG A 94 -0.84 3.99 -0.46
N THR A 95 -0.94 5.31 -0.59
CA THR A 95 -0.53 6.02 -1.82
C THR A 95 0.99 6.01 -1.98
N ARG A 96 1.74 6.13 -0.88
CA ARG A 96 3.21 6.03 -0.90
C ARG A 96 3.69 4.61 -1.18
N LEU A 97 3.00 3.61 -0.62
CA LEU A 97 3.25 2.21 -0.98
C LEU A 97 3.08 1.96 -2.49
N LEU A 98 2.04 2.54 -3.09
CA LEU A 98 1.82 2.48 -4.54
C LEU A 98 2.91 3.22 -5.35
N ALA A 99 3.58 4.20 -4.75
CA ALA A 99 4.75 4.88 -5.32
C ALA A 99 6.07 4.12 -5.16
N GLY A 100 6.02 2.90 -4.62
CA GLY A 100 7.20 2.07 -4.40
C GLY A 100 8.02 2.49 -3.19
N GLU A 101 7.48 3.31 -2.30
CA GLU A 101 8.12 3.55 -1.00
C GLU A 101 8.18 2.26 -0.17
N GLN A 102 9.22 2.16 0.65
CA GLN A 102 9.37 1.03 1.56
C GLN A 102 8.24 1.02 2.57
N LEU A 103 7.81 -0.19 2.92
CA LEU A 103 6.72 -0.43 3.88
C LEU A 103 7.10 0.03 5.30
N GLU A 104 8.40 0.00 5.63
CA GLU A 104 8.90 0.19 7.00
C GLU A 104 10.13 1.11 6.96
N THR A 105 10.30 1.94 7.99
CA THR A 105 11.48 2.79 8.13
C THR A 105 12.62 2.02 8.82
N ASP A 106 13.85 2.51 8.65
CA ASP A 106 15.00 1.97 9.39
C ASP A 106 14.82 2.13 10.90
N ALA A 107 14.30 3.28 11.35
CA ALA A 107 14.02 3.55 12.76
C ALA A 107 13.04 2.53 13.36
N PHE A 108 11.99 2.19 12.60
CA PHE A 108 11.06 1.16 13.02
C PHE A 108 11.69 -0.23 13.03
N SER A 109 12.48 -0.55 12.01
CA SER A 109 13.20 -1.82 11.92
C SER A 109 14.18 -2.01 13.06
N GLU A 110 14.79 -0.93 13.58
CA GLU A 110 15.66 -0.97 14.75
C GLU A 110 14.90 -1.07 16.07
N ALA A 111 13.74 -0.43 16.17
CA ALA A 111 12.95 -0.41 17.40
C ALA A 111 12.18 -1.71 17.67
N ALA A 112 11.77 -2.44 16.64
CA ALA A 112 10.89 -3.61 16.81
C ALA A 112 11.48 -4.70 17.75
N ASP A 113 12.79 -4.94 17.72
CA ASP A 113 13.47 -5.89 18.62
C ASP A 113 13.40 -5.44 20.09
N ALA A 114 13.64 -4.14 20.35
CA ALA A 114 13.63 -3.60 21.71
C ALA A 114 12.26 -3.70 22.39
N TYR A 115 11.18 -3.75 21.62
CA TYR A 115 9.82 -3.91 22.10
C TYR A 115 9.33 -5.37 22.04
N GLY A 116 10.15 -6.30 21.53
CA GLY A 116 9.80 -7.72 21.36
C GLY A 116 8.89 -8.04 20.17
N TYR A 117 8.26 -7.03 19.58
CA TYR A 117 7.51 -7.13 18.33
C TYR A 117 7.47 -5.78 17.61
N GLY A 118 7.15 -5.82 16.31
CA GLY A 118 6.74 -4.61 15.59
C GLY A 118 5.37 -4.78 14.93
N LEU A 119 4.60 -3.70 14.88
CA LEU A 119 3.23 -3.67 14.39
C LEU A 119 3.14 -2.76 13.15
N THR A 120 2.56 -3.25 12.07
CA THR A 120 2.32 -2.46 10.85
C THR A 120 0.82 -2.31 10.61
N LEU A 121 0.41 -1.05 10.45
CA LEU A 121 -0.95 -0.64 10.14
C LEU A 121 -0.94 0.27 8.92
N PHE A 122 -2.10 0.44 8.29
CA PHE A 122 -2.21 1.21 7.04
C PHE A 122 -3.17 2.38 7.17
N ASN A 123 -2.75 3.54 6.66
CA ASN A 123 -3.55 4.78 6.64
C ASN A 123 -3.63 5.38 5.23
N GLY A 124 -4.22 6.57 5.13
CA GLY A 124 -4.43 7.26 3.85
C GLY A 124 -5.71 6.83 3.13
N ALA A 125 -5.71 6.98 1.81
CA ALA A 125 -6.90 6.84 0.97
C ALA A 125 -7.57 5.46 1.11
N GLN A 126 -8.90 5.44 1.13
CA GLN A 126 -9.68 4.22 1.02
C GLN A 126 -9.99 3.95 -0.45
N PHE A 127 -9.88 2.69 -0.89
CA PHE A 127 -10.05 2.30 -2.28
C PHE A 127 -11.29 1.42 -2.46
N GLY A 128 -12.13 1.74 -3.46
CA GLY A 128 -13.37 1.00 -3.73
C GLY A 128 -14.65 1.68 -3.22
N THR A 129 -14.55 2.88 -2.63
CA THR A 129 -15.70 3.78 -2.49
C THR A 129 -15.81 4.61 -3.76
N ALA A 130 -16.90 4.45 -4.51
CA ALA A 130 -17.26 5.48 -5.47
C ALA A 130 -17.44 6.78 -4.67
N ALA A 131 -16.72 7.84 -5.04
CA ALA A 131 -16.83 9.12 -4.36
C ALA A 131 -18.30 9.55 -4.34
N GLN A 132 -18.90 9.62 -3.16
CA GLN A 132 -20.09 10.45 -2.97
C GLN A 132 -19.63 11.90 -3.11
N GLU A 133 -19.80 12.48 -4.30
CA GLU A 133 -20.15 13.89 -4.36
C GLU A 133 -21.50 14.01 -3.63
N GLN A 134 -21.50 14.64 -2.46
CA GLN A 134 -22.73 15.08 -1.81
C GLN A 134 -23.38 16.16 -2.69
N THR A 135 -24.16 15.74 -3.68
CA THR A 135 -25.22 16.57 -4.25
C THR A 135 -26.47 16.38 -3.40
N ALA A 136 -26.90 17.44 -2.72
CA ALA A 136 -28.16 17.43 -1.99
C ALA A 136 -29.33 17.09 -2.94
N GLY A 137 -29.98 15.94 -2.73
CA GLY A 137 -31.31 15.66 -3.27
C GLY A 137 -31.49 14.47 -4.23
N SER A 138 -30.51 13.59 -4.44
CA SER A 138 -30.74 12.33 -5.18
C SER A 138 -30.98 11.14 -4.24
N ALA A 139 -31.96 10.30 -4.59
CA ALA A 139 -32.25 9.05 -3.91
C ALA A 139 -31.07 8.06 -4.05
N PRO A 140 -30.85 7.15 -3.07
CA PRO A 140 -29.66 6.31 -3.02
C PRO A 140 -29.75 5.19 -4.07
N THR A 141 -28.94 5.27 -5.11
CA THR A 141 -28.65 4.13 -6.00
C THR A 141 -27.17 4.11 -6.31
N ASP A 142 -26.42 3.31 -5.54
CA ASP A 142 -25.38 2.37 -6.00
C ASP A 142 -24.39 2.03 -4.85
N GLU A 143 -24.85 1.18 -3.93
CA GLU A 143 -24.04 0.56 -2.87
C GLU A 143 -23.19 -0.64 -3.37
N ALA A 144 -23.41 -1.09 -4.61
CA ALA A 144 -23.04 -2.43 -5.07
C ALA A 144 -21.52 -2.67 -5.30
N ALA A 145 -20.74 -1.64 -5.65
CA ALA A 145 -19.31 -1.82 -5.91
C ALA A 145 -18.46 -1.94 -4.63
N SER A 146 -18.93 -1.41 -3.49
CA SER A 146 -18.14 -1.34 -2.26
C SER A 146 -18.06 -2.67 -1.47
N ASN A 147 -19.02 -3.58 -1.69
CA ASN A 147 -19.14 -4.86 -0.98
C ASN A 147 -18.98 -6.11 -1.86
N THR A 148 -18.53 -5.97 -3.12
CA THR A 148 -18.33 -7.15 -3.98
C THR A 148 -17.27 -8.07 -3.38
N PRO A 149 -17.59 -9.34 -3.06
CA PRO A 149 -16.62 -10.26 -2.48
C PRO A 149 -15.43 -10.51 -3.42
N PHE A 150 -14.23 -10.69 -2.87
CA PHE A 150 -13.09 -11.22 -3.62
C PHE A 150 -12.24 -12.11 -2.72
N ARG A 151 -11.49 -13.03 -3.31
CA ARG A 151 -10.59 -13.92 -2.57
C ARG A 151 -9.18 -13.34 -2.53
N ALA A 152 -8.70 -13.00 -1.34
CA ALA A 152 -7.34 -12.53 -1.12
C ALA A 152 -6.43 -13.69 -0.74
N LYS A 153 -5.19 -13.67 -1.24
CA LYS A 153 -4.21 -14.72 -0.99
C LYS A 153 -2.81 -14.13 -0.84
N LEU A 154 -2.10 -14.48 0.24
CA LEU A 154 -0.70 -14.10 0.49
C LEU A 154 0.15 -15.36 0.60
N GLU A 155 1.29 -15.34 -0.09
CA GLU A 155 2.20 -16.46 -0.19
C GLU A 155 3.62 -16.11 0.27
N TRP A 156 4.29 -17.10 0.84
CA TRP A 156 5.73 -17.07 1.11
C TRP A 156 6.50 -16.97 -0.22
N ALA A 157 7.17 -15.85 -0.48
CA ALA A 157 7.89 -15.64 -1.74
C ALA A 157 9.41 -15.90 -1.62
N GLY A 158 9.92 -16.09 -0.42
CA GLY A 158 11.35 -16.20 -0.08
C GLY A 158 11.77 -15.16 0.95
N PHE A 159 13.03 -15.16 1.34
CA PHE A 159 13.59 -14.11 2.19
C PHE A 159 15.05 -13.84 1.86
N ARG A 160 15.50 -12.63 2.20
CA ARG A 160 16.92 -12.27 2.18
C ARG A 160 17.49 -12.34 3.58
N CYS A 161 18.53 -13.14 3.78
CA CYS A 161 19.36 -13.03 4.97
C CYS A 161 20.32 -11.85 4.76
N ARG A 162 20.12 -10.75 5.49
CA ARG A 162 21.05 -9.60 5.45
C ARG A 162 22.22 -9.83 6.39
N GLN A 163 21.93 -10.36 7.56
CA GLN A 163 22.89 -10.82 8.55
C GLN A 163 22.35 -12.10 9.18
N ALA A 164 23.14 -13.17 9.19
CA ALA A 164 22.76 -14.38 9.89
C ALA A 164 22.74 -14.14 11.41
N ALA A 165 21.97 -14.94 12.14
CA ALA A 165 22.14 -15.05 13.57
C ALA A 165 23.56 -15.57 13.86
N GLY A 166 24.14 -15.17 14.99
CA GLY A 166 25.55 -15.43 15.25
C GLY A 166 25.77 -16.77 15.90
N ASP A 167 26.78 -17.52 15.45
CA ASP A 167 27.73 -18.06 16.42
C ASP A 167 29.17 -18.22 15.91
N GLN A 168 30.09 -17.80 16.79
CA GLN A 168 31.52 -18.08 16.78
C GLN A 168 31.85 -19.58 16.97
N TRP A 169 30.86 -20.48 16.89
CA TRP A 169 30.98 -21.88 17.30
C TRP A 169 30.37 -22.94 16.35
N GLY A 170 29.73 -22.53 15.25
CA GLY A 170 29.52 -23.40 14.08
C GLY A 170 28.24 -24.26 14.08
N GLY A 171 27.15 -23.76 14.66
CA GLY A 171 25.79 -24.30 14.47
C GLY A 171 25.30 -24.20 13.02
N ARG A 172 24.12 -24.78 12.75
CA ARG A 172 23.40 -24.57 11.49
C ARG A 172 22.29 -23.56 11.74
N ASP A 173 22.45 -22.36 11.20
CA ASP A 173 21.46 -21.29 11.32
C ASP A 173 20.28 -21.59 10.35
N GLU A 174 19.37 -22.47 10.78
CA GLU A 174 18.25 -22.94 9.97
C GLU A 174 17.03 -22.06 10.28
N ILE A 175 16.50 -21.37 9.27
CA ILE A 175 15.42 -20.39 9.45
C ILE A 175 14.09 -20.99 9.05
N TYR A 176 13.06 -20.76 9.85
CA TYR A 176 11.68 -21.02 9.46
C TYR A 176 10.73 -19.91 9.92
N TRP A 177 9.56 -19.92 9.32
CA TRP A 177 8.55 -18.89 9.51
C TRP A 177 7.28 -19.53 10.05
N THR A 178 6.60 -18.81 10.93
CA THR A 178 5.26 -19.17 11.37
C THR A 178 4.31 -18.03 11.07
N ALA A 179 3.04 -18.35 10.83
CA ALA A 179 1.98 -17.36 10.73
C ALA A 179 0.77 -17.77 11.56
N ALA A 180 0.11 -16.80 12.18
CA ALA A 180 -1.23 -16.91 12.71
C ALA A 180 -2.09 -15.85 12.03
N CYS A 181 -3.22 -16.26 11.46
CA CYS A 181 -4.06 -15.44 10.63
C CYS A 181 -5.51 -15.53 11.06
N GLN A 182 -6.13 -14.37 11.23
CA GLN A 182 -7.55 -14.25 11.50
C GLN A 182 -8.18 -13.27 10.51
N SER A 183 -9.32 -13.69 9.97
CA SER A 183 -10.28 -12.85 9.26
C SER A 183 -11.68 -13.39 9.54
N HIS A 184 -12.71 -12.67 9.11
CA HIS A 184 -14.08 -13.11 9.30
C HIS A 184 -14.33 -14.50 8.65
N ASN A 185 -14.79 -15.47 9.45
CA ASN A 185 -14.94 -16.89 9.06
C ASN A 185 -13.66 -17.57 8.55
N TYR A 186 -12.49 -17.03 8.87
CA TYR A 186 -11.21 -17.60 8.49
C TYR A 186 -10.22 -17.57 9.67
N LYS A 187 -9.77 -18.76 10.06
CA LYS A 187 -8.76 -18.98 11.09
C LYS A 187 -7.74 -19.93 10.51
N PHE A 188 -6.47 -19.53 10.51
CA PHE A 188 -5.40 -20.37 9.98
C PHE A 188 -4.09 -20.07 10.67
N HIS A 189 -3.32 -21.11 10.97
CA HIS A 189 -1.93 -20.97 11.35
C HIS A 189 -1.07 -21.96 10.57
N THR A 190 0.22 -21.65 10.46
CA THR A 190 1.16 -22.47 9.68
C THR A 190 2.58 -22.31 10.21
N ARG A 191 3.40 -23.33 9.96
CA ARG A 191 4.86 -23.32 10.09
C ARG A 191 5.46 -23.75 8.76
N THR A 192 6.47 -23.06 8.27
CA THR A 192 7.21 -23.49 7.07
C THR A 192 8.14 -24.65 7.37
N GLY A 193 8.60 -25.37 6.35
CA GLY A 193 9.81 -26.16 6.50
C GLY A 193 11.01 -25.26 6.85
N GLU A 194 11.97 -25.82 7.57
CA GLU A 194 13.26 -25.19 7.86
C GLU A 194 14.07 -25.02 6.57
N THR A 195 14.70 -23.86 6.41
CA THR A 195 15.78 -23.73 5.44
C THR A 195 17.00 -24.47 5.95
N ARG A 196 17.88 -24.87 5.02
CA ARG A 196 19.24 -25.25 5.40
C ARG A 196 19.99 -24.04 5.94
N GLN A 197 21.24 -24.25 6.36
CA GLN A 197 22.18 -23.21 6.78
C GLN A 197 22.09 -21.94 5.91
N VAL A 198 21.72 -20.83 6.56
CA VAL A 198 21.71 -19.51 5.93
C VAL A 198 23.03 -18.80 6.14
N SER A 199 23.34 -17.85 5.26
CA SER A 199 24.50 -16.98 5.38
C SER A 199 24.15 -15.57 4.93
N GLY A 200 24.84 -14.59 5.51
CA GLY A 200 24.56 -13.18 5.27
C GLY A 200 24.70 -12.78 3.80
N ASN A 201 23.86 -11.83 3.40
CA ASN A 201 23.75 -11.24 2.06
C ASN A 201 23.25 -12.17 0.94
N ASN A 202 22.55 -13.26 1.27
CA ASN A 202 21.99 -14.21 0.30
C ASN A 202 20.45 -14.26 0.36
N ASP A 203 19.85 -14.64 -0.76
CA ASP A 203 18.41 -14.86 -0.90
C ASP A 203 18.08 -16.37 -0.86
N TYR A 204 17.03 -16.73 -0.13
CA TYR A 204 16.64 -18.11 0.13
C TYR A 204 15.17 -18.35 -0.25
N PRO A 205 14.86 -19.47 -0.94
CA PRO A 205 13.49 -19.88 -1.15
C PRO A 205 12.90 -20.41 0.16
N ILE A 206 11.60 -20.22 0.34
CA ILE A 206 10.84 -20.86 1.42
C ILE A 206 10.19 -22.12 0.83
N PRO A 207 10.37 -23.31 1.45
CA PRO A 207 9.83 -24.57 0.92
C PRO A 207 8.30 -24.67 0.99
N GLY A 208 7.65 -23.73 1.66
CA GLY A 208 6.22 -23.75 1.97
C GLY A 208 5.94 -24.36 3.34
N GLU A 209 4.66 -24.57 3.64
CA GLU A 209 4.19 -25.18 4.88
C GLU A 209 4.80 -26.57 5.10
N HIS A 210 5.17 -26.85 6.34
CA HIS A 210 5.80 -28.10 6.74
C HIS A 210 4.84 -29.29 6.58
N GLY A 211 5.12 -30.15 5.60
CA GLY A 211 4.36 -31.36 5.33
C GLY A 211 3.52 -31.27 4.06
N THR A 212 2.90 -30.12 3.76
CA THR A 212 2.11 -29.92 2.53
C THR A 212 2.84 -29.18 1.43
N GLY A 213 3.88 -28.39 1.76
CA GLY A 213 4.55 -27.50 0.82
C GLY A 213 3.67 -26.32 0.36
N ARG A 214 2.54 -26.06 1.03
CA ARG A 214 1.63 -24.98 0.69
C ARG A 214 2.32 -23.63 0.88
N MET A 215 2.40 -22.83 -0.19
CA MET A 215 3.02 -21.49 -0.12
C MET A 215 2.11 -20.44 0.53
N ALA A 216 0.80 -20.66 0.50
CA ALA A 216 -0.18 -19.71 1.02
C ALA A 216 -0.29 -19.82 2.54
N PHE A 217 0.04 -18.74 3.25
CA PHE A 217 -0.23 -18.60 4.67
C PHE A 217 -1.50 -17.82 4.98
N PHE A 218 -2.05 -17.14 3.97
CA PHE A 218 -3.32 -16.46 4.06
C PHE A 218 -4.10 -16.67 2.76
N ASP A 219 -5.37 -17.08 2.88
CA ASP A 219 -6.22 -17.45 1.74
C ASP A 219 -7.69 -17.36 2.16
N ALA A 220 -8.25 -16.15 2.11
CA ALA A 220 -9.55 -15.82 2.69
C ALA A 220 -10.43 -15.01 1.74
N GLY A 221 -11.76 -15.15 1.88
CA GLY A 221 -12.73 -14.32 1.19
C GLY A 221 -12.96 -13.00 1.93
N PHE A 222 -12.93 -11.87 1.21
CA PHE A 222 -13.18 -10.55 1.75
C PHE A 222 -14.50 -10.00 1.27
N THR A 223 -15.37 -9.62 2.20
CA THR A 223 -16.66 -8.94 1.94
C THR A 223 -16.77 -7.56 2.58
N GLY A 224 -15.75 -7.11 3.32
CA GLY A 224 -15.78 -5.84 4.07
C GLY A 224 -14.83 -5.76 5.26
N ASN A 225 -14.30 -6.91 5.71
CA ASN A 225 -13.73 -7.04 7.06
C ASN A 225 -12.21 -6.86 7.11
N LEU A 226 -11.71 -6.49 8.29
CA LEU A 226 -10.28 -6.44 8.62
C LEU A 226 -9.75 -7.88 8.76
N SER A 227 -8.46 -8.07 8.50
CA SER A 227 -7.73 -9.27 8.86
C SER A 227 -6.55 -8.90 9.73
N ALA A 228 -6.39 -9.63 10.84
CA ALA A 228 -5.25 -9.52 11.71
C ALA A 228 -4.31 -10.69 11.44
N LEU A 229 -3.03 -10.39 11.20
CA LEU A 229 -2.01 -11.38 10.88
C LEU A 229 -0.84 -11.19 11.83
N MET A 230 -0.21 -12.31 12.19
CA MET A 230 1.05 -12.35 12.90
C MET A 230 2.00 -13.26 12.14
N ILE A 231 3.23 -12.82 11.96
CA ILE A 231 4.31 -13.61 11.35
C ILE A 231 5.51 -13.58 12.30
N THR A 232 6.07 -14.74 12.62
CA THR A 232 7.27 -14.85 13.46
C THR A 232 8.39 -15.56 12.71
N CYS A 233 9.59 -14.99 12.79
CA CYS A 233 10.84 -15.58 12.33
C CYS A 233 11.50 -16.36 13.46
N TRP A 234 11.93 -17.57 13.16
CA TRP A 234 12.58 -18.47 14.12
C TRP A 234 13.90 -18.97 13.55
N GLU A 235 14.86 -19.14 14.44
CA GLU A 235 16.07 -19.93 14.22
C GLU A 235 15.91 -21.27 14.93
N ALA A 236 16.03 -22.36 14.16
CA ALA A 236 15.96 -23.71 14.68
C ALA A 236 17.29 -24.08 15.35
N ASP A 237 17.23 -24.56 16.60
CA ASP A 237 18.40 -25.10 17.32
C ASP A 237 18.10 -26.53 17.80
N GLN A 238 17.41 -26.67 18.93
CA GLN A 238 17.23 -27.96 19.63
C GLN A 238 15.78 -28.48 19.63
N SER A 239 14.97 -28.03 18.68
CA SER A 239 13.57 -28.43 18.61
C SER A 239 13.33 -29.91 18.32
N ASN A 240 12.26 -30.42 18.91
CA ASN A 240 11.79 -31.80 18.77
C ASN A 240 10.27 -31.85 18.55
N ASP A 241 9.72 -33.03 18.29
CA ASP A 241 8.28 -33.21 17.99
C ASP A 241 7.36 -32.66 19.11
N ALA A 242 7.75 -32.79 20.37
CA ALA A 242 6.97 -32.27 21.49
C ALA A 242 6.97 -30.73 21.50
N TRP A 243 8.11 -30.13 21.20
CA TRP A 243 8.23 -28.68 21.05
C TRP A 243 7.38 -28.16 19.88
N TYR A 244 7.45 -28.80 18.71
CA TYR A 244 6.63 -28.42 17.56
C TYR A 244 5.13 -28.58 17.82
N THR A 245 4.74 -29.58 18.62
CA THR A 245 3.36 -29.73 19.07
C THR A 245 2.93 -28.57 19.96
N ALA A 246 3.79 -28.13 20.89
CA ALA A 246 3.54 -26.98 21.75
C ALA A 246 3.49 -25.66 20.95
N LEU A 247 4.39 -25.49 19.98
CA LEU A 247 4.37 -24.37 19.03
C LEU A 247 3.04 -24.32 18.26
N GLY A 248 2.58 -25.47 17.74
CA GLY A 248 1.29 -25.57 17.06
C GLY A 248 0.11 -25.15 17.94
N LYS A 249 0.10 -25.57 19.22
CA LYS A 249 -0.91 -25.11 20.19
C LYS A 249 -0.83 -23.59 20.39
N ALA A 250 0.35 -23.05 20.64
CA ALA A 250 0.54 -21.61 20.86
C ALA A 250 0.12 -20.78 19.63
N LEU A 251 0.35 -21.28 18.41
CA LEU A 251 -0.15 -20.66 17.18
C LEU A 251 -1.68 -20.72 17.07
N GLY A 252 -2.32 -21.77 17.58
CA GLY A 252 -3.78 -21.85 17.74
C GLY A 252 -4.30 -20.78 18.70
N ASP A 253 -3.72 -20.69 19.89
CA ASP A 253 -4.05 -19.70 20.92
C ASP A 253 -3.82 -18.26 20.40
N ALA A 254 -2.83 -18.09 19.53
CA ALA A 254 -2.55 -16.83 18.84
C ALA A 254 -3.67 -16.41 17.87
N VAL A 255 -4.19 -17.33 17.05
CA VAL A 255 -5.32 -17.07 16.15
C VAL A 255 -6.58 -16.69 16.95
N ASP A 256 -6.80 -17.32 18.10
CA ASP A 256 -7.92 -16.98 18.97
C ASP A 256 -7.76 -15.60 19.61
N SER A 257 -6.54 -15.22 19.98
CA SER A 257 -6.24 -13.87 20.48
C SER A 257 -6.48 -12.80 19.40
N LEU A 258 -6.09 -13.05 18.15
CA LEU A 258 -6.36 -12.15 17.02
C LEU A 258 -7.87 -12.03 16.71
N SER A 259 -8.69 -13.01 17.09
CA SER A 259 -10.15 -12.96 16.92
C SER A 259 -10.82 -11.87 17.77
N LEU A 260 -10.15 -11.41 18.85
CA LEU A 260 -10.61 -10.27 19.64
C LEU A 260 -10.66 -8.98 18.81
N VAL A 261 -9.75 -8.82 17.85
CA VAL A 261 -9.67 -7.63 16.99
C VAL A 261 -10.87 -7.58 16.05
N ASP A 262 -11.19 -8.68 15.36
CA ASP A 262 -12.37 -8.77 14.49
C ASP A 262 -13.67 -8.62 15.28
N PHE A 263 -13.80 -9.29 16.43
CA PHE A 263 -14.97 -9.12 17.30
C PHE A 263 -15.16 -7.66 17.70
N ALA A 264 -14.11 -7.01 18.21
CA ALA A 264 -14.19 -5.65 18.69
C ALA A 264 -14.60 -4.67 17.60
N LEU A 265 -13.98 -4.76 16.42
CA LEU A 265 -14.23 -3.80 15.34
C LEU A 265 -15.60 -3.95 14.69
N ASN A 266 -16.20 -5.14 14.74
CA ASN A 266 -17.54 -5.37 14.19
C ASN A 266 -18.66 -5.09 15.20
N PHE A 267 -18.43 -5.29 16.50
CA PHE A 267 -19.50 -5.32 17.50
C PHE A 267 -19.37 -4.29 18.62
N VAL A 268 -18.21 -3.64 18.79
CA VAL A 268 -17.98 -2.69 19.88
C VAL A 268 -17.92 -1.25 19.32
N PRO A 269 -18.92 -0.40 19.65
CA PRO A 269 -18.93 0.99 19.20
C PRO A 269 -17.68 1.76 19.62
N GLY A 270 -17.01 2.40 18.65
CA GLY A 270 -15.81 3.19 18.88
C GLY A 270 -14.55 2.37 19.19
N ALA A 271 -14.52 1.08 18.87
CA ALA A 271 -13.33 0.26 18.98
C ALA A 271 -12.15 0.85 18.20
N ASP A 272 -10.97 0.85 18.84
CA ASP A 272 -9.72 1.35 18.26
C ASP A 272 -8.83 0.21 17.78
N MET A 273 -8.62 0.11 16.47
CA MET A 273 -7.86 -0.99 15.86
C MET A 273 -6.44 -1.12 16.43
N LEU A 274 -5.74 -0.01 16.61
CA LEU A 274 -4.36 -0.01 17.10
C LEU A 274 -4.29 -0.56 18.53
N GLY A 275 -5.13 -0.06 19.42
CA GLY A 275 -5.21 -0.53 20.80
C GLY A 275 -5.54 -2.03 20.90
N TYR A 276 -6.51 -2.52 20.11
CA TYR A 276 -6.85 -3.95 20.12
C TYR A 276 -5.71 -4.82 19.55
N MET A 277 -5.00 -4.35 18.52
CA MET A 277 -3.82 -5.04 18.02
C MET A 277 -2.70 -5.08 19.06
N ILE A 278 -2.44 -3.99 19.79
CA ILE A 278 -1.43 -3.97 20.86
C ILE A 278 -1.79 -4.98 21.95
N VAL A 279 -3.03 -4.97 22.44
CA VAL A 279 -3.48 -5.92 23.45
C VAL A 279 -3.33 -7.36 22.95
N ALA A 280 -3.64 -7.63 21.68
CA ALA A 280 -3.42 -8.95 21.09
C ALA A 280 -1.93 -9.30 21.04
N MET A 281 -1.05 -8.39 20.60
CA MET A 281 0.40 -8.62 20.51
C MET A 281 1.06 -8.81 21.89
N ASP A 282 0.63 -8.06 22.90
CA ASP A 282 1.10 -8.22 24.28
C ASP A 282 0.68 -9.58 24.86
N LEU A 283 -0.56 -10.01 24.60
CA LEU A 283 -1.03 -11.33 24.99
C LEU A 283 -0.23 -12.43 24.28
N LEU A 284 0.06 -12.25 22.99
CA LEU A 284 0.87 -13.18 22.20
C LEU A 284 2.30 -13.32 22.74
N ALA A 285 2.92 -12.21 23.17
CA ALA A 285 4.25 -12.24 23.75
C ALA A 285 4.34 -13.21 24.94
N THR A 286 3.28 -13.31 25.75
CA THR A 286 3.23 -14.28 26.87
C THR A 286 3.26 -15.74 26.42
N PHE A 287 2.72 -16.07 25.24
CA PHE A 287 2.78 -17.43 24.70
C PHE A 287 4.18 -17.79 24.22
N TRP A 288 4.89 -16.82 23.63
CA TRP A 288 6.23 -17.03 23.11
C TRP A 288 7.29 -17.14 24.21
N GLU A 289 7.11 -16.47 25.35
CA GLU A 289 8.00 -16.63 26.50
C GLU A 289 8.10 -18.09 26.98
N ALA A 290 7.00 -18.84 26.94
CA ALA A 290 6.99 -20.26 27.31
C ALA A 290 7.76 -21.16 26.32
N LEU A 291 8.01 -20.69 25.10
CA LEU A 291 8.61 -21.46 24.00
C LEU A 291 10.07 -21.08 23.70
N ARG A 292 10.53 -19.93 24.20
CA ARG A 292 11.85 -19.31 23.94
C ARG A 292 13.09 -20.12 24.34
N ASN A 293 12.95 -21.23 25.07
CA ASN A 293 14.09 -21.99 25.60
C ASN A 293 14.64 -23.10 24.67
N HIS A 294 14.07 -23.31 23.48
CA HIS A 294 14.47 -24.42 22.59
C HIS A 294 14.86 -23.97 21.18
N ASP A 295 14.08 -23.07 20.58
CA ASP A 295 14.41 -22.37 19.35
C ASP A 295 14.45 -20.87 19.63
N ASP A 296 15.36 -20.17 18.97
CA ASP A 296 15.54 -18.73 19.15
C ASP A 296 14.53 -17.97 18.30
N MET A 297 13.58 -17.33 19.00
CA MET A 297 12.61 -16.44 18.36
C MET A 297 13.30 -15.13 17.96
N VAL A 298 13.58 -14.97 16.67
CA VAL A 298 14.22 -13.78 16.12
C VAL A 298 13.36 -12.53 16.33
N LEU A 299 12.15 -12.50 15.75
CA LEU A 299 11.22 -11.37 15.90
C LEU A 299 9.80 -11.76 15.48
N THR A 300 8.80 -11.18 16.15
CA THR A 300 7.40 -11.25 15.75
C THR A 300 6.92 -9.94 15.13
N ARG A 301 6.11 -10.06 14.08
CA ARG A 301 5.52 -8.95 13.32
C ARG A 301 4.00 -9.08 13.30
N GLY A 302 3.29 -8.03 13.71
CA GLY A 302 1.84 -7.92 13.63
C GLY A 302 1.39 -7.06 12.44
N PHE A 303 0.26 -7.41 11.83
CA PHE A 303 -0.35 -6.68 10.71
C PHE A 303 -1.85 -6.61 10.85
N ALA A 304 -2.42 -5.48 10.44
CA ALA A 304 -3.85 -5.35 10.20
C ALA A 304 -4.08 -4.91 8.74
N LEU A 305 -4.83 -5.72 7.99
CA LEU A 305 -5.10 -5.50 6.57
C LEU A 305 -6.60 -5.47 6.29
N ASN A 306 -7.08 -4.41 5.67
CA ASN A 306 -8.42 -4.31 5.11
C ASN A 306 -8.39 -4.45 3.57
N ARG A 307 -9.55 -4.26 2.94
CA ARG A 307 -9.69 -4.33 1.47
C ARG A 307 -8.81 -3.33 0.74
N SER A 308 -8.72 -2.09 1.23
CA SER A 308 -7.89 -1.03 0.65
C SER A 308 -6.41 -1.38 0.74
N ASP A 309 -5.98 -2.07 1.81
CA ASP A 309 -4.59 -2.52 1.99
C ASP A 309 -4.21 -3.59 0.99
N LEU A 310 -5.06 -4.60 0.86
CA LEU A 310 -4.88 -5.68 -0.10
C LEU A 310 -4.95 -5.16 -1.53
N LYS A 311 -5.80 -4.16 -1.79
CA LYS A 311 -5.86 -3.48 -3.07
C LYS A 311 -4.60 -2.67 -3.35
N ALA A 312 -4.09 -1.92 -2.37
CA ALA A 312 -2.81 -1.23 -2.51
C ALA A 312 -1.69 -2.23 -2.85
N LEU A 313 -1.61 -3.33 -2.09
CA LEU A 313 -0.63 -4.40 -2.31
C LEU A 313 -0.75 -5.04 -3.70
N TYR A 314 -1.97 -5.30 -4.18
CA TYR A 314 -2.19 -5.84 -5.53
C TYR A 314 -1.63 -4.93 -6.64
N TYR A 315 -1.65 -3.61 -6.44
CA TYR A 315 -1.15 -2.64 -7.43
C TYR A 315 0.31 -2.22 -7.19
N THR A 316 1.00 -2.79 -6.20
CA THR A 316 2.46 -2.62 -6.06
C THR A 316 3.23 -3.36 -7.16
N GLU A 317 4.44 -2.90 -7.45
CA GLU A 317 5.32 -3.57 -8.40
C GLU A 317 5.60 -5.02 -7.98
N GLY A 318 5.32 -5.96 -8.90
CA GLY A 318 5.48 -7.39 -8.65
C GLY A 318 4.51 -8.01 -7.63
N GLN A 319 3.54 -7.23 -7.12
CA GLN A 319 2.57 -7.66 -6.10
C GLN A 319 3.25 -8.16 -4.83
N ARG A 320 4.36 -7.51 -4.45
CA ARG A 320 5.25 -7.97 -3.39
C ARG A 320 5.41 -6.90 -2.32
N MET A 321 5.47 -7.36 -1.08
CA MET A 321 5.94 -6.56 0.04
C MET A 321 7.11 -7.24 0.73
N THR A 322 7.99 -6.43 1.32
CA THR A 322 9.14 -6.92 2.08
C THR A 322 9.01 -6.46 3.52
N LEU A 323 9.13 -7.38 4.46
CA LEU A 323 8.97 -7.17 5.89
C LEU A 323 10.32 -7.35 6.58
N GLN A 324 10.72 -6.42 7.43
CA GLN A 324 12.00 -6.50 8.13
C GLN A 324 11.87 -7.22 9.48
N PHE A 325 12.74 -8.20 9.68
CA PHE A 325 12.93 -8.94 10.94
C PHE A 325 14.35 -8.69 11.40
N ASN A 326 14.57 -7.55 12.07
CA ASN A 326 15.88 -7.10 12.48
C ASN A 326 16.03 -7.22 14.00
N ALA A 327 16.76 -8.25 14.44
CA ALA A 327 17.06 -8.51 15.84
C ALA A 327 18.58 -8.50 16.10
N ARG A 328 19.31 -7.64 15.36
CA ARG A 328 20.77 -7.51 15.47
C ARG A 328 21.22 -7.08 16.86
N SER A 329 20.44 -6.26 17.56
CA SER A 329 20.72 -5.84 18.94
C SER A 329 20.80 -7.01 19.91
N SER A 330 20.00 -8.04 19.66
CA SER A 330 19.96 -9.28 20.44
C SER A 330 20.84 -10.40 19.87
N GLY A 331 21.57 -10.15 18.77
CA GLY A 331 22.46 -11.14 18.13
C GLY A 331 21.76 -12.15 17.21
N MET A 332 20.43 -12.08 17.07
CA MET A 332 19.60 -13.05 16.34
C MET A 332 19.49 -12.76 14.82
N GLY A 333 20.34 -11.87 14.29
CA GLY A 333 20.42 -11.60 12.85
C GLY A 333 19.43 -10.57 12.30
N HIS A 334 19.41 -10.45 10.96
CA HIS A 334 18.53 -9.56 10.20
C HIS A 334 18.05 -10.24 8.92
N PHE A 335 16.75 -10.48 8.85
CA PHE A 335 16.09 -11.13 7.72
C PHE A 335 15.04 -10.20 7.10
N ALA A 336 14.92 -10.25 5.78
CA ALA A 336 13.90 -9.52 5.04
C ALA A 336 12.98 -10.53 4.34
N LEU A 337 11.79 -10.75 4.89
CA LEU A 337 10.81 -11.67 4.33
C LEU A 337 10.10 -11.06 3.13
N HIS A 338 10.04 -11.77 2.02
CA HIS A 338 9.26 -11.39 0.86
C HIS A 338 7.91 -12.11 0.88
N VAL A 339 6.84 -11.33 0.84
CA VAL A 339 5.46 -11.81 0.74
C VAL A 339 4.90 -11.40 -0.62
N LYS A 340 4.17 -12.30 -1.28
CA LYS A 340 3.52 -12.02 -2.56
C LYS A 340 2.00 -12.13 -2.44
N TYR A 341 1.29 -11.17 -2.99
CA TYR A 341 -0.15 -11.30 -3.22
C TYR A 341 -0.41 -12.13 -4.48
N THR A 342 -1.21 -13.18 -4.36
CA THR A 342 -1.58 -14.09 -5.46
C THR A 342 -3.09 -14.35 -5.53
N GLY A 343 -3.87 -13.53 -4.83
CA GLY A 343 -5.33 -13.60 -4.82
C GLY A 343 -5.96 -13.05 -6.10
N GLU A 344 -7.28 -13.00 -6.10
CA GLU A 344 -8.06 -12.38 -7.17
C GLU A 344 -7.79 -10.87 -7.23
N THR A 345 -7.99 -10.27 -8.41
CA THR A 345 -7.99 -8.82 -8.58
C THR A 345 -9.05 -8.18 -7.68
N PRO A 346 -8.68 -7.28 -6.76
CA PRO A 346 -9.66 -6.61 -5.91
C PRO A 346 -10.63 -5.76 -6.75
N PRO A 347 -11.95 -5.84 -6.50
CA PRO A 347 -12.96 -5.23 -7.35
C PRO A 347 -12.95 -3.68 -7.27
N GLY A 348 -13.57 -3.06 -8.27
CA GLY A 348 -13.64 -1.61 -8.44
C GLY A 348 -12.43 -1.04 -9.19
N PRO A 349 -12.46 0.27 -9.55
CA PRO A 349 -11.38 0.89 -10.33
C PRO A 349 -10.03 0.83 -9.59
N PRO A 350 -8.89 0.83 -10.31
CA PRO A 350 -7.58 0.98 -9.67
C PRO A 350 -7.54 2.21 -8.75
N PRO A 351 -6.76 2.18 -7.65
CA PRO A 351 -6.59 3.35 -6.79
C PRO A 351 -6.25 4.62 -7.58
N GLU A 352 -6.91 5.74 -7.31
CA GLU A 352 -6.52 7.00 -7.94
C GLU A 352 -5.08 7.37 -7.53
N GLY A 353 -4.23 7.67 -8.52
CA GLY A 353 -2.80 7.86 -8.28
C GLY A 353 -1.98 6.56 -8.24
N SER A 354 -2.58 5.38 -8.40
CA SER A 354 -1.81 4.17 -8.70
C SER A 354 -1.19 4.34 -10.09
N PHE A 355 0.14 4.27 -10.15
CA PHE A 355 0.82 4.21 -11.43
C PHE A 355 0.49 2.88 -12.09
N GLN A 356 0.09 2.95 -13.35
CA GLN A 356 -0.07 1.77 -14.16
C GLN A 356 1.17 1.65 -15.03
N PHE A 357 1.67 0.43 -15.22
CA PHE A 357 2.69 0.22 -16.23
C PHE A 357 2.04 0.43 -17.61
N LEU A 358 2.73 1.15 -18.49
CA LEU A 358 2.35 1.28 -19.90
C LEU A 358 2.08 -0.10 -20.51
N ALA A 359 2.93 -1.08 -20.22
CA ALA A 359 2.78 -2.47 -20.65
C ALA A 359 1.43 -3.12 -20.24
N THR A 360 0.83 -2.70 -19.14
CA THR A 360 -0.41 -3.29 -18.61
C THR A 360 -1.66 -2.45 -18.88
N GLY A 361 -1.53 -1.13 -18.96
CA GLY A 361 -2.68 -0.23 -19.18
C GLY A 361 -2.81 0.26 -20.62
N TRP A 362 -1.79 0.06 -21.45
CA TRP A 362 -1.78 0.36 -22.88
C TRP A 362 -1.36 -0.90 -23.63
N THR A 363 -2.19 -1.95 -23.56
CA THR A 363 -1.78 -3.33 -23.90
C THR A 363 -1.31 -3.49 -25.35
N GLY A 364 -1.87 -2.73 -26.29
CA GLY A 364 -1.40 -2.67 -27.69
C GLY A 364 0.04 -2.17 -27.88
N LEU A 365 0.69 -1.64 -26.84
CA LEU A 365 2.11 -1.29 -26.87
C LEU A 365 3.02 -2.48 -26.51
N LEU A 366 2.47 -3.59 -26.00
CA LEU A 366 3.24 -4.78 -25.63
C LEU A 366 4.06 -5.30 -26.83
N GLY A 367 5.34 -5.54 -26.60
CA GLY A 367 6.29 -5.95 -27.64
C GLY A 367 6.88 -4.80 -28.46
N SER A 368 6.49 -3.55 -28.19
CA SER A 368 7.13 -2.34 -28.74
C SER A 368 8.01 -1.62 -27.71
N SER A 369 8.86 -0.71 -28.18
CA SER A 369 9.67 0.16 -27.32
C SER A 369 8.86 1.24 -26.58
N PHE A 370 7.61 1.49 -27.00
CA PHE A 370 6.72 2.53 -26.45
C PHE A 370 6.12 2.18 -25.08
N THR A 371 6.63 1.14 -24.43
CA THR A 371 6.25 0.75 -23.06
C THR A 371 7.04 1.49 -21.98
N ARG A 372 7.95 2.39 -22.37
CA ARG A 372 8.73 3.25 -21.47
C ARG A 372 9.30 4.46 -22.19
N ASP A 373 9.71 5.46 -21.41
CA ASP A 373 10.53 6.59 -21.85
C ASP A 373 9.96 7.25 -23.11
N LEU A 374 8.68 7.64 -23.02
CA LEU A 374 8.00 8.38 -24.08
C LEU A 374 8.49 9.82 -24.09
N ASP A 375 8.88 10.32 -25.25
CA ASP A 375 9.37 11.68 -25.45
C ASP A 375 8.23 12.71 -25.44
N ALA A 376 7.09 12.34 -26.02
CA ALA A 376 5.91 13.18 -26.07
C ALA A 376 4.65 12.35 -26.34
N ALA A 377 3.48 12.93 -26.04
CA ALA A 377 2.19 12.35 -26.38
C ALA A 377 1.19 13.45 -26.73
N CYS A 378 0.25 13.19 -27.66
CA CYS A 378 -0.86 14.10 -27.89
C CYS A 378 -2.07 13.38 -28.48
N LEU A 379 -3.27 13.95 -28.31
CA LEU A 379 -4.45 13.47 -29.01
C LEU A 379 -4.25 13.62 -30.53
N ALA A 380 -4.64 12.60 -31.29
CA ALA A 380 -4.63 12.69 -32.74
C ALA A 380 -5.77 13.63 -33.20
N PRO A 381 -5.47 14.68 -34.00
CA PRO A 381 -6.49 15.63 -34.41
C PRO A 381 -7.65 14.96 -35.16
N GLY A 382 -8.87 15.29 -34.76
CA GLY A 382 -10.08 14.75 -35.38
C GLY A 382 -10.42 13.30 -35.00
N SER A 383 -9.65 12.65 -34.12
CA SER A 383 -10.01 11.35 -33.54
C SER A 383 -10.53 11.52 -32.10
N PRO A 384 -11.64 10.85 -31.73
CA PRO A 384 -12.09 10.81 -30.34
C PRO A 384 -11.32 9.79 -29.48
N THR A 385 -10.57 8.88 -30.07
CA THR A 385 -9.98 7.71 -29.40
C THR A 385 -8.47 7.64 -29.51
N ASP A 386 -7.88 8.29 -30.51
CA ASP A 386 -6.49 8.01 -30.87
C ASP A 386 -5.53 9.00 -30.23
N VAL A 387 -4.36 8.48 -29.86
CA VAL A 387 -3.24 9.20 -29.29
C VAL A 387 -2.01 8.94 -30.13
N TYR A 388 -1.26 9.99 -30.46
CA TYR A 388 0.11 9.85 -30.94
C TYR A 388 1.06 9.78 -29.75
N LEU A 389 1.91 8.75 -29.72
CA LEU A 389 3.01 8.62 -28.77
C LEU A 389 4.32 8.73 -29.57
N PHE A 390 5.29 9.48 -29.07
CA PHE A 390 6.56 9.77 -29.72
C PHE A 390 7.72 9.22 -28.87
N GLN A 391 8.73 8.65 -29.52
CA GLN A 391 9.93 8.11 -28.85
C GLN A 391 11.09 8.03 -29.86
N GLY A 392 12.23 8.64 -29.53
CA GLY A 392 13.38 8.76 -30.41
C GLY A 392 13.00 9.39 -31.74
N ASP A 393 13.36 8.73 -32.85
CA ASP A 393 12.98 9.14 -34.21
C ASP A 393 11.67 8.51 -34.71
N GLN A 394 10.85 7.98 -33.79
CA GLN A 394 9.66 7.18 -34.11
C GLN A 394 8.39 7.69 -33.41
N TYR A 395 7.25 7.24 -33.92
CA TYR A 395 5.95 7.42 -33.30
C TYR A 395 5.03 6.24 -33.56
N VAL A 396 4.01 6.10 -32.72
CA VAL A 396 2.86 5.22 -32.92
C VAL A 396 1.57 6.04 -32.87
N ARG A 397 0.54 5.59 -33.58
CA ARG A 397 -0.85 6.04 -33.40
C ARG A 397 -1.60 4.94 -32.67
N TYR A 398 -1.82 5.14 -31.38
CA TYR A 398 -2.51 4.19 -30.53
C TYR A 398 -4.00 4.51 -30.48
N ASP A 399 -4.85 3.52 -30.72
CA ASP A 399 -6.30 3.62 -30.55
C ASP A 399 -6.68 3.15 -29.13
N CYS A 400 -7.08 4.07 -28.25
CA CYS A 400 -7.44 3.74 -26.87
C CYS A 400 -8.73 2.94 -26.73
N ARG A 401 -9.52 2.77 -27.79
CA ARG A 401 -10.73 1.95 -27.76
C ARG A 401 -10.46 0.50 -28.12
N SER A 402 -9.65 0.27 -29.16
CA SER A 402 -9.29 -1.09 -29.58
C SER A 402 -8.01 -1.62 -28.92
N GLU A 403 -7.29 -0.75 -28.20
CA GLU A 403 -6.00 -1.03 -27.56
C GLU A 403 -4.98 -1.58 -28.56
N ASP A 404 -4.83 -0.93 -29.71
CA ASP A 404 -3.94 -1.37 -30.80
C ASP A 404 -3.17 -0.19 -31.40
N ILE A 405 -1.98 -0.47 -31.93
CA ILE A 405 -1.15 0.48 -32.71
C ILE A 405 -1.33 0.34 -34.22
N GLY A 406 -2.22 -0.56 -34.67
CA GLY A 406 -2.65 -0.72 -36.07
C GLY A 406 -1.49 -0.95 -37.03
N TYR A 407 -0.98 0.14 -37.60
CA TYR A 407 0.15 0.14 -38.55
C TYR A 407 1.53 -0.02 -37.90
N GLY A 408 1.58 -0.21 -36.58
CA GLY A 408 2.82 -0.36 -35.84
C GLY A 408 3.65 0.93 -35.76
N THR A 409 4.90 0.77 -35.37
CA THR A 409 5.86 1.86 -35.21
C THR A 409 6.31 2.43 -36.55
N LYS A 410 6.33 3.76 -36.69
CA LYS A 410 6.77 4.46 -37.89
C LYS A 410 7.84 5.50 -37.55
N LYS A 411 8.76 5.74 -38.49
CA LYS A 411 9.67 6.88 -38.40
C LYS A 411 8.90 8.19 -38.48
N LEU A 412 9.29 9.16 -37.66
CA LEU A 412 8.66 10.46 -37.61
C LEU A 412 8.81 11.19 -38.95
N SER A 413 9.99 11.11 -39.58
CA SER A 413 10.25 11.68 -40.91
C SER A 413 9.37 11.11 -42.03
N ASP A 414 8.81 9.91 -41.85
CA ASP A 414 7.99 9.25 -42.86
C ASP A 414 6.50 9.54 -42.66
N GLY A 415 6.05 9.55 -41.40
CA GLY A 415 4.66 9.87 -41.07
C GLY A 415 4.34 11.37 -41.01
N TRP A 416 5.35 12.22 -40.90
CA TRP A 416 5.21 13.67 -40.74
C TRP A 416 6.10 14.40 -41.77
N PRO A 417 5.78 14.34 -43.07
CA PRO A 417 6.72 14.76 -44.13
C PRO A 417 7.07 16.25 -44.07
N GLY A 418 6.16 17.10 -43.58
CA GLY A 418 6.46 18.52 -43.30
C GLY A 418 7.56 18.77 -42.26
N LEU A 419 7.95 17.78 -41.45
CA LEU A 419 9.08 17.87 -40.50
C LEU A 419 10.42 17.48 -41.14
N ARG A 420 10.45 16.93 -42.36
CA ARG A 420 11.69 16.50 -43.00
C ARG A 420 12.68 17.66 -43.14
N GLY A 421 13.93 17.42 -42.75
CA GLY A 421 14.99 18.43 -42.77
C GLY A 421 14.95 19.42 -41.60
N THR A 422 14.07 19.21 -40.62
CA THR A 422 14.01 19.97 -39.37
C THR A 422 14.63 19.18 -38.22
N ASN A 423 14.89 19.83 -37.08
CA ASN A 423 15.30 19.16 -35.84
C ASN A 423 14.14 18.43 -35.12
N PHE A 424 12.90 18.57 -35.59
CA PHE A 424 11.70 17.96 -35.01
C PHE A 424 11.45 16.52 -35.51
N THR A 425 12.41 15.88 -36.17
CA THR A 425 12.26 14.48 -36.62
C THR A 425 12.69 13.46 -35.55
N ARG A 426 13.09 13.91 -34.36
CA ARG A 426 13.50 13.04 -33.25
C ARG A 426 13.51 13.77 -31.90
N ASP A 427 13.40 12.98 -30.84
CA ASP A 427 13.56 13.38 -29.44
C ASP A 427 12.74 14.64 -29.13
N LEU A 428 11.43 14.59 -29.38
CA LEU A 428 10.54 15.73 -29.08
C LEU A 428 10.47 15.94 -27.58
N ASP A 429 10.38 17.17 -27.10
CA ASP A 429 10.32 17.39 -25.63
C ASP A 429 8.87 17.40 -25.11
N ALA A 430 7.91 17.78 -25.97
CA ALA A 430 6.49 17.72 -25.66
C ALA A 430 5.64 17.79 -26.95
N ALA A 431 4.37 17.41 -26.86
CA ALA A 431 3.38 17.60 -27.91
C ALA A 431 2.01 17.89 -27.30
N CYS A 432 1.14 18.62 -27.99
CA CYS A 432 -0.27 18.71 -27.60
C CYS A 432 -1.17 18.98 -28.80
N LEU A 433 -2.41 18.52 -28.74
CA LEU A 433 -3.44 18.94 -29.68
C LEU A 433 -3.68 20.44 -29.47
N ILE A 434 -3.71 21.23 -30.55
CA ILE A 434 -4.08 22.65 -30.43
C ILE A 434 -5.54 22.70 -29.93
N PRO A 435 -5.84 23.36 -28.80
CA PRO A 435 -7.19 23.38 -28.24
C PRO A 435 -8.23 23.82 -29.27
N GLY A 436 -9.32 23.04 -29.41
CA GLY A 436 -10.38 23.30 -30.39
C GLY A 436 -10.04 22.97 -31.85
N SER A 437 -8.81 22.54 -32.16
CA SER A 437 -8.42 22.14 -33.51
C SER A 437 -8.77 20.68 -33.81
N THR A 438 -9.15 20.41 -35.06
CA THR A 438 -9.36 19.05 -35.58
C THR A 438 -8.27 18.63 -36.56
N THR A 439 -7.27 19.48 -36.81
CA THR A 439 -6.22 19.20 -37.81
C THR A 439 -4.81 19.59 -37.39
N HIS A 440 -4.63 20.30 -36.27
CA HIS A 440 -3.32 20.83 -35.90
C HIS A 440 -2.86 20.35 -34.54
N VAL A 441 -1.56 20.09 -34.43
CA VAL A 441 -0.86 19.81 -33.17
C VAL A 441 0.29 20.80 -32.98
N TYR A 442 0.63 21.07 -31.72
CA TYR A 442 1.92 21.65 -31.37
C TYR A 442 2.92 20.53 -31.06
N LEU A 443 4.13 20.65 -31.61
CA LEU A 443 5.30 19.84 -31.23
C LEU A 443 6.36 20.79 -30.68
N PHE A 444 7.05 20.40 -29.61
CA PHE A 444 8.02 21.25 -28.90
C PHE A 444 9.39 20.58 -28.87
N LYS A 445 10.45 21.37 -29.05
CA LYS A 445 11.84 20.92 -28.96
C LYS A 445 12.77 22.11 -28.70
N GLY A 446 13.50 22.09 -27.60
CA GLY A 446 14.29 23.20 -27.11
C GLY A 446 13.45 24.47 -26.99
N ASP A 447 14.02 25.59 -27.42
CA ASP A 447 13.36 26.90 -27.40
C ASP A 447 12.38 27.10 -28.57
N GLN A 448 12.04 26.03 -29.30
CA GLN A 448 11.24 26.07 -30.52
C GLN A 448 9.96 25.24 -30.39
N TYR A 449 8.99 25.58 -31.24
CA TYR A 449 7.79 24.78 -31.45
C TYR A 449 7.40 24.73 -32.93
N VAL A 450 6.61 23.72 -33.29
CA VAL A 450 5.97 23.58 -34.59
C VAL A 450 4.46 23.65 -34.40
N ASN A 451 3.78 24.53 -35.12
CA ASN A 451 2.36 24.36 -35.43
C ASN A 451 2.27 23.47 -36.68
N TYR A 452 1.92 22.19 -36.48
CA TYR A 452 1.86 21.21 -37.56
C TYR A 452 0.43 21.04 -38.04
N ASP A 453 0.19 21.23 -39.34
CA ASP A 453 -1.07 20.92 -40.00
C ASP A 453 -1.06 19.45 -40.44
N CYS A 454 -1.72 18.58 -39.70
CA CYS A 454 -1.84 17.15 -40.00
C CYS A 454 -2.65 16.86 -41.27
N ARG A 455 -3.45 17.81 -41.76
CA ARG A 455 -4.25 17.63 -42.98
C ARG A 455 -3.44 17.95 -44.24
N ASN A 456 -2.68 19.04 -44.21
CA ASN A 456 -1.88 19.49 -45.35
C ASN A 456 -0.39 19.12 -45.23
N GLU A 457 -0.01 18.48 -44.13
CA GLU A 457 1.34 18.01 -43.81
C GLU A 457 2.39 19.12 -43.82
N ARG A 458 2.05 20.28 -43.24
CA ARG A 458 2.90 21.48 -43.22
C ARG A 458 3.35 21.83 -41.80
N ALA A 459 4.62 22.23 -41.67
CA ALA A 459 5.20 22.68 -40.41
C ALA A 459 5.43 24.20 -40.41
N GLY A 460 4.82 24.90 -39.45
CA GLY A 460 5.16 26.28 -39.11
C GLY A 460 6.05 26.33 -37.88
N ILE A 461 7.35 26.55 -38.05
CA ILE A 461 8.33 26.61 -36.95
C ILE A 461 8.36 28.02 -36.37
N GLY A 462 8.32 28.12 -35.04
CA GLY A 462 8.51 29.37 -34.29
C GLY A 462 9.37 29.17 -33.05
N ARG A 463 9.79 30.27 -32.43
CA ARG A 463 10.42 30.26 -31.11
C ARG A 463 9.37 30.44 -30.02
N LEU A 464 9.53 29.75 -28.90
CA LEU A 464 8.65 29.89 -27.73
C LEU A 464 8.61 31.33 -27.23
N SER A 465 9.75 32.02 -27.21
CA SER A 465 9.83 33.44 -26.82
C SER A 465 9.00 34.38 -27.69
N ASP A 466 8.71 34.00 -28.93
CA ASP A 466 8.05 34.86 -29.91
C ASP A 466 6.58 34.49 -30.08
N GLY A 467 6.29 33.19 -30.22
CA GLY A 467 4.94 32.66 -30.46
C GLY A 467 4.11 32.43 -29.20
N TRP A 468 4.72 32.52 -28.01
CA TRP A 468 4.04 32.32 -26.72
C TRP A 468 4.34 33.50 -25.78
N PRO A 469 3.84 34.72 -26.09
CA PRO A 469 4.26 35.94 -25.41
C PRO A 469 3.99 35.92 -23.90
N GLY A 470 2.94 35.22 -23.45
CA GLY A 470 2.64 35.02 -22.03
C GLY A 470 3.66 34.17 -21.26
N LEU A 471 4.56 33.44 -21.94
CA LEU A 471 5.64 32.67 -21.33
C LEU A 471 6.95 33.49 -21.20
N ARG A 472 7.04 34.68 -21.81
CA ARG A 472 8.26 35.50 -21.75
C ARG A 472 8.67 35.79 -20.31
N GLY A 473 9.95 35.61 -20.02
CA GLY A 473 10.51 35.80 -18.68
C GLY A 473 10.26 34.64 -17.71
N THR A 474 9.66 33.55 -18.17
CA THR A 474 9.56 32.29 -17.43
C THR A 474 10.59 31.27 -17.94
N ASN A 475 10.80 30.18 -17.21
CA ASN A 475 11.63 29.07 -17.67
C ASN A 475 10.96 28.21 -18.76
N PHE A 476 9.69 28.43 -19.08
CA PHE A 476 8.96 27.65 -20.09
C PHE A 476 9.32 28.03 -21.53
N THR A 477 10.19 29.02 -21.76
CA THR A 477 10.66 29.38 -23.11
C THR A 477 11.94 28.68 -23.54
N SER A 478 12.62 27.95 -22.65
CA SER A 478 13.87 27.24 -22.99
C SER A 478 13.63 25.85 -23.58
N ASP A 479 12.60 25.17 -23.08
CA ASP A 479 12.20 23.79 -23.37
C ASP A 479 11.01 23.42 -22.46
N LEU A 480 10.26 22.39 -22.84
CA LEU A 480 9.11 21.86 -22.11
C LEU A 480 9.30 20.37 -21.88
N GLU A 481 8.73 19.82 -20.83
CA GLU A 481 8.86 18.39 -20.50
C GLU A 481 7.59 17.58 -20.80
N ALA A 482 6.43 18.26 -20.76
CA ALA A 482 5.17 17.71 -21.21
C ALA A 482 4.21 18.85 -21.54
N ALA A 483 3.24 18.57 -22.40
CA ALA A 483 2.15 19.49 -22.71
C ALA A 483 0.86 18.70 -22.91
N CYS A 484 -0.28 19.24 -22.50
CA CYS A 484 -1.56 18.65 -22.86
C CYS A 484 -2.63 19.74 -23.03
N SER A 485 -3.57 19.53 -23.95
CA SER A 485 -4.78 20.36 -24.00
C SER A 485 -5.56 20.19 -22.70
N VAL A 486 -6.05 21.28 -22.11
CA VAL A 486 -6.90 21.18 -20.91
C VAL A 486 -8.21 20.48 -21.28
N PRO A 487 -8.56 19.33 -20.66
CA PRO A 487 -9.81 18.64 -20.96
C PRO A 487 -11.03 19.56 -20.83
N GLY A 488 -11.95 19.48 -21.80
CA GLY A 488 -13.12 20.35 -21.86
C GLY A 488 -12.85 21.81 -22.24
N SER A 489 -11.59 22.22 -22.44
CA SER A 489 -11.25 23.57 -22.91
C SER A 489 -10.99 23.62 -24.41
N SER A 490 -11.51 24.65 -25.07
CA SER A 490 -11.22 24.95 -26.48
C SER A 490 -10.08 25.96 -26.68
N THR A 491 -9.45 26.42 -25.59
CA THR A 491 -8.43 27.48 -25.66
C THR A 491 -7.18 27.19 -24.85
N ASP A 492 -7.25 26.32 -23.84
CA ASP A 492 -6.20 26.25 -22.85
C ASP A 492 -5.34 25.00 -23.01
N VAL A 493 -4.05 25.14 -22.72
CA VAL A 493 -3.09 24.05 -22.59
C VAL A 493 -2.42 24.08 -21.21
N TYR A 494 -2.14 22.91 -20.66
CA TYR A 494 -1.17 22.75 -19.59
C TYR A 494 0.22 22.52 -20.19
N LEU A 495 1.21 23.26 -19.70
CA LEU A 495 2.63 23.06 -20.03
C LEU A 495 3.38 22.75 -18.73
N PHE A 496 4.26 21.76 -18.74
CA PHE A 496 4.97 21.27 -17.56
C PHE A 496 6.48 21.41 -17.73
N LYS A 497 7.16 21.74 -16.64
CA LYS A 497 8.63 21.87 -16.58
C LYS A 497 9.13 21.79 -15.14
N GLY A 498 10.05 20.89 -14.86
CA GLY A 498 10.56 20.63 -13.52
C GLY A 498 9.41 20.25 -12.60
N ASP A 499 9.33 20.91 -11.45
CA ASP A 499 8.23 20.79 -10.47
C ASP A 499 7.08 21.78 -10.73
N LYS A 500 7.09 22.50 -11.87
CA LYS A 500 6.13 23.56 -12.20
C LYS A 500 5.23 23.20 -13.38
N TYR A 501 4.08 23.86 -13.43
CA TYR A 501 3.22 23.90 -14.59
C TYR A 501 2.57 25.27 -14.79
N VAL A 502 2.11 25.53 -16.01
CA VAL A 502 1.27 26.68 -16.35
C VAL A 502 0.01 26.23 -17.06
N ARG A 503 -1.11 26.90 -16.79
CA ARG A 503 -2.32 26.85 -17.62
C ARG A 503 -2.30 28.06 -18.55
N TYR A 504 -1.91 27.83 -19.81
CA TYR A 504 -1.79 28.86 -20.83
C TYR A 504 -3.09 28.97 -21.64
N ASP A 505 -3.60 30.18 -21.79
CA ASP A 505 -4.74 30.50 -22.65
C ASP A 505 -4.21 30.87 -24.05
N CYS A 506 -4.36 29.97 -25.02
CA CYS A 506 -3.89 30.17 -26.39
C CYS A 506 -4.67 31.26 -27.14
N ARG A 507 -5.88 31.62 -26.69
CA ARG A 507 -6.69 32.66 -27.35
C ARG A 507 -6.25 34.05 -26.91
N ASN A 508 -5.97 34.22 -25.62
CA ASN A 508 -5.55 35.50 -25.04
C ASN A 508 -4.03 35.59 -24.83
N GLU A 509 -3.29 34.58 -25.25
CA GLU A 509 -1.83 34.47 -25.23
C GLU A 509 -1.20 34.79 -23.85
N ARG A 510 -1.81 34.26 -22.78
CA ARG A 510 -1.41 34.56 -21.39
C ARG A 510 -1.55 33.36 -20.45
N ILE A 511 -0.78 33.37 -19.38
CA ILE A 511 -0.93 32.41 -18.28
C ILE A 511 -2.13 32.82 -17.40
N ARG A 512 -3.05 31.88 -17.10
CA ARG A 512 -4.28 32.20 -16.33
C ARG A 512 -4.04 32.48 -14.84
N ASN A 513 -3.21 31.66 -14.18
CA ASN A 513 -3.03 31.68 -12.71
C ASN A 513 -1.55 31.76 -12.30
N GLY A 514 -0.71 32.38 -13.15
CA GLY A 514 0.74 32.37 -12.98
C GLY A 514 1.36 30.97 -13.09
N VAL A 515 2.67 30.90 -12.83
CA VAL A 515 3.42 29.64 -12.73
C VAL A 515 3.12 29.03 -11.36
N GLN A 516 2.74 27.75 -11.34
CA GLN A 516 2.39 27.03 -10.12
C GLN A 516 3.22 25.77 -9.96
N ASN A 517 3.39 25.30 -8.73
CA ASN A 517 3.92 23.96 -8.48
C ASN A 517 2.90 22.92 -8.96
N ILE A 518 3.37 21.82 -9.54
CA ILE A 518 2.52 20.68 -9.89
C ILE A 518 1.74 20.23 -8.65
N ILE A 519 2.42 20.08 -7.50
CA ILE A 519 1.80 19.62 -6.25
C ILE A 519 0.69 20.55 -5.72
N THR A 520 0.67 21.82 -6.12
CA THR A 520 -0.38 22.77 -5.71
C THR A 520 -1.59 22.68 -6.63
N GLY A 521 -1.36 22.57 -7.93
CA GLY A 521 -2.43 22.46 -8.93
C GLY A 521 -3.01 21.06 -9.10
N TRP A 522 -2.21 20.05 -8.75
CA TRP A 522 -2.46 18.63 -8.92
C TRP A 522 -2.15 17.93 -7.59
N PRO A 523 -2.89 18.23 -6.51
CA PRO A 523 -2.54 17.81 -5.16
C PRO A 523 -2.45 16.29 -5.00
N ARG A 524 -3.18 15.52 -5.82
CA ARG A 524 -3.07 14.05 -5.82
C ARG A 524 -1.74 13.53 -6.39
N LEU A 525 -0.89 14.40 -6.94
CA LEU A 525 0.46 14.07 -7.40
C LEU A 525 1.55 14.41 -6.37
N ALA A 526 1.23 15.08 -5.24
CA ALA A 526 2.23 15.71 -4.36
C ALA A 526 3.35 14.78 -3.84
N ASP A 527 3.05 13.50 -3.67
CA ASP A 527 3.97 12.46 -3.19
C ASP A 527 4.20 11.38 -4.25
N THR A 528 4.26 11.78 -5.52
CA THR A 528 4.41 10.86 -6.66
C THR A 528 5.61 11.23 -7.52
N GLU A 529 6.11 10.27 -8.31
CA GLU A 529 7.14 10.57 -9.31
C GLU A 529 6.65 11.55 -10.39
N PHE A 530 5.33 11.75 -10.53
CA PHE A 530 4.71 12.67 -11.47
C PHE A 530 4.60 14.11 -10.93
N ALA A 531 5.07 14.37 -9.70
CA ALA A 531 5.16 15.73 -9.14
C ALA A 531 6.22 16.62 -9.82
N TYR A 532 7.12 16.03 -10.60
CA TYR A 532 8.23 16.74 -11.24
C TYR A 532 8.78 15.96 -12.44
N ASN A 533 9.48 16.63 -13.36
CA ASN A 533 10.22 16.01 -14.46
C ASN A 533 9.36 14.99 -15.23
N LEU A 534 8.22 15.43 -15.73
CA LEU A 534 7.35 14.59 -16.56
C LEU A 534 8.06 14.28 -17.88
N GLN A 535 7.72 13.16 -18.53
CA GLN A 535 8.27 12.83 -19.85
C GLN A 535 7.26 13.08 -20.97
N ALA A 536 5.98 12.83 -20.72
CA ALA A 536 4.92 13.17 -21.66
C ALA A 536 3.58 13.36 -20.94
N GLY A 537 2.62 13.96 -21.63
CA GLY A 537 1.23 14.01 -21.16
C GLY A 537 0.26 14.25 -22.31
N CYS A 538 -0.99 13.82 -22.16
CA CYS A 538 -2.04 14.13 -23.13
C CYS A 538 -3.41 14.19 -22.42
N ALA A 539 -4.38 14.87 -23.03
CA ALA A 539 -5.76 14.75 -22.55
C ALA A 539 -6.28 13.33 -22.81
N GLY A 540 -7.16 12.85 -21.94
CA GLY A 540 -7.79 11.55 -22.11
C GLY A 540 -8.72 11.55 -23.33
N PRO A 541 -8.54 10.62 -24.28
CA PRO A 541 -9.42 10.53 -25.45
C PRO A 541 -10.88 10.38 -25.04
N GLY A 542 -11.75 11.19 -25.64
CA GLY A 542 -13.18 11.20 -25.36
C GLY A 542 -13.56 11.74 -23.96
N SER A 543 -12.60 12.16 -23.14
CA SER A 543 -12.85 12.67 -21.80
C SER A 543 -12.82 14.18 -21.73
N GLY A 544 -13.81 14.75 -21.03
CA GLY A 544 -13.83 16.16 -20.68
C GLY A 544 -13.04 16.50 -19.42
N LYS A 545 -12.45 15.50 -18.73
CA LYS A 545 -11.81 15.67 -17.42
C LYS A 545 -10.49 14.92 -17.23
N ASP A 546 -10.18 13.93 -18.06
CA ASP A 546 -9.00 13.10 -17.82
C ASP A 546 -7.75 13.63 -18.52
N VAL A 547 -6.61 13.44 -17.88
CA VAL A 547 -5.27 13.67 -18.42
C VAL A 547 -4.43 12.43 -18.13
N TYR A 548 -3.70 11.94 -19.13
CA TYR A 548 -2.66 10.95 -18.92
C TYR A 548 -1.32 11.64 -18.80
N LEU A 549 -0.54 11.30 -17.78
CA LEU A 549 0.84 11.73 -17.60
C LEU A 549 1.74 10.49 -17.63
N PHE A 550 2.90 10.59 -18.27
CA PHE A 550 3.81 9.47 -18.51
C PHE A 550 5.21 9.77 -17.95
N LYS A 551 5.81 8.76 -17.33
CA LYS A 551 7.17 8.82 -16.79
C LYS A 551 7.77 7.42 -16.62
N GLY A 552 8.98 7.22 -17.14
CA GLY A 552 9.62 5.92 -17.24
C GLY A 552 8.70 4.93 -17.96
N GLU A 553 8.49 3.78 -17.33
CA GLU A 553 7.58 2.73 -17.79
C GLU A 553 6.14 2.86 -17.27
N ARG A 554 5.84 3.98 -16.62
CA ARG A 554 4.60 4.19 -15.88
C ARG A 554 3.79 5.35 -16.45
N TYR A 555 2.49 5.30 -16.17
CA TYR A 555 1.59 6.40 -16.44
C TYR A 555 0.57 6.54 -15.31
N VAL A 556 0.01 7.74 -15.17
CA VAL A 556 -1.14 8.03 -14.30
C VAL A 556 -2.25 8.64 -15.13
N ARG A 557 -3.48 8.17 -14.91
CA ARG A 557 -4.71 8.85 -15.35
C ARG A 557 -5.15 9.77 -14.23
N TYR A 558 -5.04 11.07 -14.46
CA TYR A 558 -5.47 12.12 -13.54
C TYR A 558 -6.79 12.72 -14.00
N THR A 559 -7.80 12.73 -13.14
CA THR A 559 -9.07 13.41 -13.41
C THR A 559 -9.06 14.80 -12.75
N ILE A 560 -9.18 15.85 -13.56
CA ILE A 560 -9.15 17.27 -13.13
C ILE A 560 -10.44 17.78 -12.52
#